data_AF-A0A9P9GL32-F1
#
_entry.id   AF-A0A9P9GL32-F1
#
_cell.length_a   1.000
_cell.length_b   1.000
_cell.length_c   1.000
_cell.angle_alpha   90.00
_cell.angle_beta   90.00
_cell.angle_gamma   90.00
#
_symmetry.space_group_name_H-M   'P 1'
#
loop_
_entity.id
_entity.type
_entity.pdbx_description
1 polymer ?
#
loop_
_entity_poly.entity_id
_entity_poly.type
_entity_poly.pdbx_seq_one_letter_code
_entity_poly.pdbx_strand_id
1 'polypeptide(L)'
;MCWCGTCSPREWERPKHWLPPWCGLCQNDVFGCDDLVILVIRQNPEGTIEVIDTLPGYRNEAPGITLTSDLKNSGNEHNMIKPQDNSYTRERVVCHGECLEAIAPSRIPKVLQRAACTFVPSKVVRKRRENWLISKTAQVVSTSVKWLPPEVSIDIAQQCSSALALSHAESLAESVASMPGRRKPMFMAMVKYPMWARYVMFDGVAYVAELSNLRFPKGVTAVPVPRTSKIDTLYVAQDHLGIRRVMFGSSEEAPRASPEPGLWWWTSSFQQPGQLHSHSDGIKLRKLSIVSHGITKEIKPEHMWVIPQPLKKRLRIHKGGYSYRIPRFNFFECNHPDIVGYSACWYKTVRSIYPHFAGENMSFYKETAEEHPTVTWLYMPMDKGELVTELWESRVEIHDVGRPESRRIQSLVMKTSQGRMWNIGLHSRRHPGVWTLLDTPSASPSRIYIEDALNEPPQLAFESPDPNEGQEANPPWVPYRSSSQHYQLQNGGFDDEYWSPWDNDLDDEYLYSSAPLCGVIKLSFCRGEADGIPDCVLGMLLHYGDGCKRAVGSVRPDLLDPVVEVGDSKGVSFRLNKWNNVVEATLSTLDQVDGWIKVPWSGTLVWWFSSYRCEISHEGGDNY
;
A
#
# COMPACT_ATOMS: atom_id res chain seq x y z
N MET A 1 36.66 -25.92 40.00
CA MET A 1 35.47 -25.99 40.89
C MET A 1 34.31 -25.39 40.13
N CYS A 2 33.33 -26.23 39.82
CA CYS A 2 32.07 -25.89 39.17
C CYS A 2 31.22 -24.97 40.06
N TRP A 3 30.32 -24.19 39.47
CA TRP A 3 28.88 -24.34 39.69
C TRP A 3 28.09 -23.80 38.49
N CYS A 4 27.12 -24.62 38.08
CA CYS A 4 26.27 -24.46 36.92
C CYS A 4 25.09 -23.50 37.19
N GLY A 5 24.63 -22.85 36.13
CA GLY A 5 23.34 -22.18 36.03
C GLY A 5 22.88 -22.21 34.59
N THR A 6 22.46 -23.40 34.13
CA THR A 6 21.88 -23.65 32.81
C THR A 6 20.58 -22.87 32.63
N CYS A 7 20.60 -21.82 31.81
CA CYS A 7 19.43 -21.37 31.06
C CYS A 7 19.71 -21.65 29.58
N SER A 8 18.86 -22.47 28.96
CA SER A 8 18.97 -22.82 27.55
C SER A 8 18.87 -21.57 26.68
N PRO A 9 19.54 -21.51 25.52
CA PRO A 9 19.19 -20.54 24.50
C PRO A 9 17.76 -20.86 24.06
N ARG A 10 16.79 -20.01 24.42
CA ARG A 10 15.48 -20.05 23.78
C ARG A 10 15.71 -19.62 22.33
N GLU A 11 15.50 -20.54 21.40
CA GLU A 11 15.29 -20.23 19.98
C GLU A 11 14.07 -19.30 19.87
N TRP A 12 14.30 -17.99 19.90
CA TRP A 12 13.30 -16.99 19.54
C TRP A 12 13.32 -16.86 18.02
N GLU A 13 12.65 -17.78 17.33
CA GLU A 13 12.49 -17.71 15.88
C GLU A 13 11.31 -16.79 15.50
N ARG A 14 11.68 -15.59 15.04
CA ARG A 14 11.07 -14.77 13.96
C ARG A 14 9.69 -14.14 14.21
N PRO A 15 9.43 -12.91 13.71
CA PRO A 15 8.11 -12.30 13.80
C PRO A 15 7.08 -13.18 13.09
N LYS A 16 6.06 -13.62 13.85
CA LYS A 16 4.93 -14.43 13.40
C LYS A 16 4.34 -13.85 12.10
N HIS A 17 4.26 -14.68 11.07
CA HIS A 17 3.57 -14.36 9.81
C HIS A 17 2.18 -13.78 10.11
N TRP A 18 1.96 -12.52 9.74
CA TRP A 18 0.63 -11.93 9.74
C TRP A 18 -0.27 -12.80 8.86
N LEU A 19 -1.25 -13.47 9.47
CA LEU A 19 -2.28 -14.15 8.71
C LEU A 19 -3.07 -13.09 7.94
N PRO A 20 -3.45 -13.36 6.68
CA PRO A 20 -4.28 -12.43 5.94
C PRO A 20 -5.56 -12.10 6.72
N PRO A 21 -6.02 -10.84 6.72
CA PRO A 21 -7.26 -10.45 7.41
C PRO A 21 -8.54 -10.94 6.71
N TRP A 22 -8.46 -11.95 5.84
CA TRP A 22 -9.59 -12.55 5.14
C TRP A 22 -9.51 -14.07 5.13
N CYS A 23 -10.68 -14.70 5.00
CA CYS A 23 -10.84 -16.14 4.92
C CYS A 23 -10.27 -16.67 3.59
N GLY A 24 -9.43 -17.70 3.63
CA GLY A 24 -8.82 -18.27 2.42
C GLY A 24 -9.78 -19.01 1.50
N LEU A 25 -11.00 -19.29 1.98
CA LEU A 25 -12.05 -19.94 1.21
C LEU A 25 -12.97 -18.91 0.54
N CYS A 26 -13.65 -18.08 1.35
CA CYS A 26 -14.65 -17.12 0.83
C CYS A 26 -14.07 -15.73 0.53
N GLN A 27 -12.85 -15.42 0.98
CA GLN A 27 -12.16 -14.13 0.86
C GLN A 27 -12.85 -12.93 1.54
N ASN A 28 -13.84 -13.18 2.41
CA ASN A 28 -14.43 -12.15 3.25
C ASN A 28 -13.57 -11.91 4.49
N ASP A 29 -13.73 -10.73 5.12
CA ASP A 29 -12.94 -10.35 6.29
C ASP A 29 -13.19 -11.29 7.48
N VAL A 30 -12.15 -11.53 8.28
CA VAL A 30 -12.21 -12.38 9.49
C VAL A 30 -12.24 -11.58 10.79
N PHE A 31 -12.26 -10.25 10.70
CA PHE A 31 -12.30 -9.38 11.87
C PHE A 31 -13.65 -9.47 12.58
N GLY A 32 -13.63 -9.60 13.91
CA GLY A 32 -14.85 -9.70 14.72
C GLY A 32 -15.58 -11.04 14.61
N CYS A 33 -15.00 -12.05 13.93
CA CYS A 33 -15.54 -13.40 13.89
C CYS A 33 -15.06 -14.22 15.09
N ASP A 34 -15.98 -14.94 15.74
CA ASP A 34 -15.68 -15.76 16.92
C ASP A 34 -15.23 -17.20 16.58
N ASP A 35 -15.55 -17.69 15.37
CA ASP A 35 -15.24 -19.05 14.91
C ASP A 35 -14.27 -19.03 13.70
N LEU A 36 -12.97 -19.01 14.01
CA LEU A 36 -11.90 -19.02 13.02
C LEU A 36 -11.09 -20.32 13.12
N VAL A 37 -10.64 -20.81 11.97
CA VAL A 37 -9.83 -22.02 11.87
C VAL A 37 -8.61 -21.71 11.02
N ILE A 38 -7.44 -22.17 11.45
CA ILE A 38 -6.19 -21.99 10.73
C ILE A 38 -5.79 -23.32 10.08
N LEU A 39 -5.77 -23.33 8.75
CA LEU A 39 -5.26 -24.44 7.97
C LEU A 39 -3.75 -24.27 7.75
N VAL A 40 -2.98 -25.32 8.02
CA VAL A 40 -1.58 -25.41 7.59
C VAL A 40 -1.55 -26.14 6.26
N ILE A 41 -1.10 -25.45 5.23
CA ILE A 41 -1.09 -25.96 3.86
C ILE A 41 0.34 -26.15 3.33
N ARG A 42 0.48 -27.07 2.39
CA ARG A 42 1.64 -27.21 1.52
C ARG A 42 1.24 -26.78 0.12
N GLN A 43 2.04 -25.94 -0.52
CA GLN A 43 1.90 -25.69 -1.95
C GLN A 43 3.08 -26.27 -2.72
N ASN A 44 2.78 -27.04 -3.77
CA ASN A 44 3.79 -27.57 -4.68
C ASN A 44 4.17 -26.54 -5.78
N PRO A 45 5.27 -26.74 -6.53
CA PRO A 45 5.69 -25.81 -7.59
C PRO A 45 4.61 -25.57 -8.67
N GLU A 46 3.79 -26.57 -8.95
CA GLU A 46 2.65 -26.51 -9.89
C GLU A 46 1.46 -25.70 -9.33
N GLY A 47 1.51 -25.31 -8.05
CA GLY A 47 0.50 -24.51 -7.37
C GLY A 47 -0.64 -25.32 -6.75
N THR A 48 -0.53 -26.65 -6.73
CA THR A 48 -1.46 -27.56 -6.04
C THR A 48 -1.29 -27.42 -4.54
N ILE A 49 -2.42 -27.34 -3.84
CA ILE A 49 -2.48 -27.18 -2.39
C ILE A 49 -2.80 -28.54 -1.75
N GLU A 50 -2.15 -28.83 -0.63
CA GLU A 50 -2.44 -29.95 0.28
C GLU A 50 -2.67 -29.37 1.67
N VAL A 51 -3.72 -29.81 2.37
CA VAL A 51 -3.95 -29.43 3.77
C VAL A 51 -3.23 -30.46 4.65
N ILE A 52 -2.24 -30.00 5.42
CA ILE A 52 -1.43 -30.85 6.29
C ILE A 52 -2.06 -30.97 7.68
N ASP A 53 -2.57 -29.85 8.20
CA ASP A 53 -3.03 -29.75 9.59
C ASP A 53 -4.11 -28.67 9.74
N THR A 54 -4.89 -28.76 10.82
CA THR A 54 -5.97 -27.84 11.16
C THR A 54 -5.85 -27.43 12.63
N LEU A 55 -5.76 -26.13 12.89
CA LEU A 55 -5.62 -25.56 14.22
C LEU A 55 -6.83 -24.68 14.55
N PRO A 56 -7.35 -24.68 15.78
CA PRO A 56 -8.36 -23.72 16.20
C PRO A 56 -7.77 -22.31 16.19
N GLY A 57 -8.47 -21.35 15.58
CA GLY A 57 -8.16 -19.93 15.65
C GLY A 57 -8.93 -19.27 16.78
N TYR A 58 -8.27 -18.41 17.57
CA TYR A 58 -8.94 -17.59 18.58
C TYR A 58 -9.31 -16.22 18.02
N ARG A 59 -10.31 -15.60 18.67
CA ARG A 59 -10.92 -14.30 18.37
C ARG A 59 -9.91 -13.24 17.91
N ASN A 60 -10.22 -12.58 16.80
CA ASN A 60 -9.37 -11.56 16.21
C ASN A 60 -9.80 -10.15 16.68
N GLU A 61 -9.29 -9.69 17.83
CA GLU A 61 -9.62 -8.39 18.44
C GLU A 61 -8.74 -7.21 17.93
N ALA A 62 -7.77 -7.47 17.05
CA ALA A 62 -6.85 -6.47 16.48
C ALA A 62 -6.52 -6.79 15.01
N PRO A 63 -5.88 -5.87 14.23
CA PRO A 63 -5.57 -6.07 12.80
C PRO A 63 -4.68 -7.28 12.44
N GLY A 64 -4.28 -8.13 13.39
CA GLY A 64 -3.49 -9.33 13.16
C GLY A 64 -3.86 -10.45 14.15
N ILE A 65 -3.92 -11.69 13.64
CA ILE A 65 -4.21 -12.88 14.46
C ILE A 65 -2.97 -13.22 15.29
N THR A 66 -3.08 -13.10 16.61
CA THR A 66 -2.02 -13.51 17.53
C THR A 66 -2.19 -14.99 17.86
N LEU A 67 -1.26 -15.84 17.41
CA LEU A 67 -1.19 -17.23 17.88
C LEU A 67 -0.74 -17.24 19.35
N THR A 68 -1.60 -17.73 20.25
CA THR A 68 -1.23 -18.00 21.64
C THR A 68 -0.31 -19.23 21.69
N SER A 69 0.77 -19.10 22.45
CA SER A 69 1.76 -20.16 22.70
C SER A 69 1.33 -21.04 23.88
N ASP A 70 0.08 -21.50 23.90
CA ASP A 70 -0.42 -22.39 24.94
C ASP A 70 -0.58 -23.82 24.39
N LEU A 71 0.56 -24.40 24.00
CA LEU A 71 0.78 -25.84 23.92
C LEU A 71 1.77 -26.23 25.02
N LYS A 72 1.38 -25.97 26.28
CA LYS A 72 1.92 -26.71 27.42
C LYS A 72 0.84 -27.70 27.82
N ASN A 73 1.13 -28.99 27.63
CA ASN A 73 0.35 -30.18 28.00
C ASN A 73 -0.44 -30.87 26.89
N SER A 74 0.26 -31.33 25.86
CA SER A 74 0.03 -32.69 25.35
C SER A 74 1.37 -33.23 24.85
N GLY A 75 1.93 -34.18 25.59
CA GLY A 75 3.27 -34.74 25.35
C GLY A 75 3.33 -35.59 24.08
N ASN A 76 3.47 -34.92 22.93
CA ASN A 76 3.97 -35.51 21.69
C ASN A 76 5.03 -34.58 21.10
N GLU A 77 6.18 -34.51 21.77
CA GLU A 77 7.42 -34.10 21.12
C GLU A 77 7.79 -35.18 20.09
N HIS A 78 7.80 -34.79 18.82
CA HIS A 78 8.64 -35.28 17.71
C HIS A 78 7.87 -35.23 16.39
N ASN A 79 7.84 -34.06 15.75
CA ASN A 79 7.82 -33.93 14.29
C ASN A 79 8.35 -32.54 13.88
N MET A 80 9.52 -32.18 14.40
CA MET A 80 10.37 -31.18 13.76
C MET A 80 10.97 -31.80 12.50
N ILE A 81 10.23 -31.71 11.39
CA ILE A 81 10.69 -32.15 10.09
C ILE A 81 11.76 -31.15 9.61
N LYS A 82 12.99 -31.64 9.51
CA LYS A 82 14.18 -30.91 9.06
C LYS A 82 13.92 -30.16 7.74
N PRO A 83 14.41 -28.91 7.58
CA PRO A 83 14.40 -28.20 6.31
C PRO A 83 15.44 -28.81 5.37
N GLN A 84 15.08 -29.90 4.68
CA GLN A 84 15.92 -30.47 3.62
C GLN A 84 15.17 -30.69 2.30
N ASP A 85 13.92 -30.22 2.17
CA ASP A 85 13.20 -30.26 0.91
C ASP A 85 12.87 -28.83 0.44
N ASN A 86 13.79 -28.25 -0.34
CA ASN A 86 13.73 -26.87 -0.87
C ASN A 86 12.60 -26.65 -1.92
N SER A 87 11.67 -27.59 -2.07
CA SER A 87 10.65 -27.57 -3.12
C SER A 87 9.25 -27.14 -2.67
N TYR A 88 8.98 -27.06 -1.36
CA TYR A 88 7.65 -26.75 -0.81
C TYR A 88 7.67 -25.62 0.23
N THR A 89 6.80 -24.61 0.09
CA THR A 89 6.53 -23.62 1.15
C THR A 89 5.37 -24.12 2.02
N ARG A 90 5.56 -24.17 3.34
CA ARG A 90 4.47 -24.36 4.31
C ARG A 90 3.83 -23.01 4.57
N GLU A 91 2.54 -22.89 4.32
CA GLU A 91 1.79 -21.65 4.49
C GLU A 91 0.64 -21.86 5.47
N ARG A 92 0.17 -20.77 6.08
CA ARG A 92 -0.98 -20.79 6.99
C ARG A 92 -2.09 -19.93 6.40
N VAL A 93 -3.30 -20.46 6.44
CA VAL A 93 -4.49 -19.81 5.88
C VAL A 93 -5.57 -19.79 6.95
N VAL A 94 -6.12 -18.62 7.25
CA VAL A 94 -7.28 -18.50 8.14
C VAL A 94 -8.57 -18.72 7.35
N CYS A 95 -9.53 -19.41 7.91
CA CYS A 95 -10.87 -19.64 7.35
C CYS A 95 -11.93 -19.40 8.43
N HIS A 96 -13.13 -18.99 8.04
CA HIS A 96 -14.30 -19.08 8.94
C HIS A 96 -14.65 -20.56 9.18
N GLY A 97 -15.05 -20.91 10.40
CA GLY A 97 -15.50 -22.27 10.72
C GLY A 97 -16.69 -22.70 9.86
N GLU A 98 -17.70 -21.84 9.72
CA GLU A 98 -18.85 -22.05 8.83
C GLU A 98 -18.46 -22.33 7.36
N CYS A 99 -17.38 -21.72 6.87
CA CYS A 99 -16.91 -21.93 5.50
C CYS A 99 -16.30 -23.34 5.31
N LEU A 100 -15.67 -23.87 6.36
CA LEU A 100 -15.13 -25.22 6.35
C LEU A 100 -16.23 -26.26 6.46
N GLU A 101 -17.25 -26.01 7.28
CA GLU A 101 -18.42 -26.90 7.38
C GLU A 101 -19.23 -26.95 6.08
N ALA A 102 -19.30 -25.84 5.34
CA ALA A 102 -20.02 -25.73 4.08
C ALA A 102 -19.37 -26.51 2.92
N ILE A 103 -18.12 -26.98 3.05
CA ILE A 103 -17.37 -27.63 1.97
C ILE A 103 -16.89 -29.02 2.39
N ALA A 104 -17.15 -30.02 1.55
CA ALA A 104 -16.61 -31.35 1.76
C ALA A 104 -15.07 -31.32 1.87
N PRO A 105 -14.45 -31.99 2.87
CA PRO A 105 -13.00 -31.91 3.10
C PRO A 105 -12.13 -32.19 1.86
N SER A 106 -12.56 -33.12 1.00
CA SER A 106 -11.87 -33.45 -0.26
C SER A 106 -11.85 -32.32 -1.30
N ARG A 107 -12.73 -31.32 -1.18
CA ARG A 107 -12.85 -30.17 -2.09
C ARG A 107 -12.06 -28.96 -1.59
N ILE A 108 -11.78 -28.87 -0.28
CA ILE A 108 -11.06 -27.74 0.34
C ILE A 108 -9.79 -27.35 -0.43
N PRO A 109 -8.87 -28.27 -0.80
CA PRO A 109 -7.64 -27.87 -1.47
C PRO A 109 -7.88 -27.22 -2.84
N LYS A 110 -8.90 -27.65 -3.57
CA LYS A 110 -9.26 -27.08 -4.88
C LYS A 110 -9.89 -25.70 -4.75
N VAL A 111 -10.71 -25.49 -3.71
CA VAL A 111 -11.31 -24.17 -3.43
C VAL A 111 -10.23 -23.19 -3.00
N LEU A 112 -9.35 -23.59 -2.08
CA LEU A 112 -8.18 -22.81 -1.69
C LEU A 112 -7.31 -22.45 -2.90
N GLN A 113 -7.08 -23.38 -3.83
CA GLN A 113 -6.28 -23.09 -5.03
C GLN A 113 -6.91 -22.02 -5.92
N ARG A 114 -8.24 -22.01 -6.07
CA ARG A 114 -8.97 -21.03 -6.89
C ARG A 114 -9.05 -19.66 -6.24
N ALA A 115 -9.13 -19.64 -4.90
CA ALA A 115 -9.18 -18.45 -4.07
C ALA A 115 -7.77 -17.97 -3.62
N ALA A 116 -6.71 -18.69 -3.97
CA ALA A 116 -5.35 -18.29 -3.59
C ALA A 116 -5.01 -16.93 -4.21
N CYS A 117 -4.57 -15.99 -3.37
CA CYS A 117 -4.12 -14.67 -3.81
C CYS A 117 -2.61 -14.71 -4.09
N THR A 118 -2.16 -14.21 -5.25
CA THR A 118 -0.72 -14.03 -5.53
C THR A 118 -0.11 -12.90 -4.72
N PHE A 119 -0.93 -11.96 -4.28
CA PHE A 119 -0.59 -10.84 -3.40
C PHE A 119 -1.85 -10.30 -2.73
N VAL A 120 -1.67 -9.49 -1.69
CA VAL A 120 -2.76 -8.87 -0.93
C VAL A 120 -3.58 -7.92 -1.84
N PRO A 121 -4.91 -8.11 -1.98
CA PRO A 121 -5.77 -7.15 -2.67
C PRO A 121 -5.99 -5.88 -1.83
N SER A 122 -6.15 -4.73 -2.49
CA SER A 122 -6.56 -3.49 -1.82
C SER A 122 -8.01 -3.58 -1.31
N LYS A 123 -8.39 -2.72 -0.37
CA LYS A 123 -9.75 -2.67 0.17
C LYS A 123 -10.75 -2.28 -0.93
N VAL A 124 -10.37 -1.40 -1.85
CA VAL A 124 -11.20 -1.06 -3.03
C VAL A 124 -11.55 -2.31 -3.84
N VAL A 125 -10.58 -3.17 -4.10
CA VAL A 125 -10.79 -4.42 -4.85
C VAL A 125 -11.68 -5.39 -4.08
N ARG A 126 -11.47 -5.53 -2.76
CA ARG A 126 -12.29 -6.37 -1.86
C ARG A 126 -13.74 -5.88 -1.81
N LYS A 127 -13.95 -4.57 -1.57
CA LYS A 127 -15.27 -3.94 -1.50
C LYS A 127 -16.04 -4.05 -2.82
N ARG A 128 -15.35 -3.89 -3.97
CA ARG A 128 -15.95 -4.13 -5.29
C ARG A 128 -16.45 -5.58 -5.40
N ARG A 129 -15.64 -6.55 -5.01
CA ARG A 129 -16.00 -7.97 -5.03
C ARG A 129 -17.20 -8.27 -4.13
N GLU A 130 -17.17 -7.79 -2.90
CA GLU A 130 -18.24 -7.95 -1.92
C GLU A 130 -19.57 -7.37 -2.45
N ASN A 131 -19.54 -6.12 -2.92
CA ASN A 131 -20.72 -5.47 -3.53
C ASN A 131 -21.26 -6.26 -4.72
N TRP A 132 -20.38 -6.84 -5.54
CA TRP A 132 -20.80 -7.67 -6.66
C TRP A 132 -21.50 -8.97 -6.20
N LEU A 133 -20.93 -9.66 -5.20
CA LEU A 133 -21.52 -10.88 -4.63
C LEU A 133 -22.90 -10.61 -4.02
N ILE A 134 -23.02 -9.52 -3.23
CA ILE A 134 -24.28 -9.09 -2.61
C ILE A 134 -25.29 -8.75 -3.70
N SER A 135 -24.93 -7.87 -4.65
CA SER A 135 -25.84 -7.44 -5.72
C SER A 135 -26.33 -8.61 -6.57
N LYS A 136 -25.42 -9.52 -6.96
CA LYS A 136 -25.76 -10.66 -7.79
C LYS A 136 -26.68 -11.64 -7.05
N THR A 137 -26.45 -11.84 -5.76
CA THR A 137 -27.28 -12.73 -4.97
C THR A 137 -28.63 -12.11 -4.65
N ALA A 138 -28.67 -10.84 -4.25
CA ALA A 138 -29.93 -10.14 -4.01
C ALA A 138 -30.83 -10.22 -5.25
N GLN A 139 -30.26 -10.06 -6.45
CA GLN A 139 -30.99 -10.27 -7.70
C GLN A 139 -31.60 -11.68 -7.81
N VAL A 140 -30.84 -12.73 -7.49
CA VAL A 140 -31.32 -14.12 -7.50
C VAL A 140 -32.43 -14.34 -6.46
N VAL A 141 -32.25 -13.82 -5.24
CA VAL A 141 -33.23 -13.90 -4.15
C VAL A 141 -34.52 -13.20 -4.54
N SER A 142 -34.47 -11.94 -4.99
CA SER A 142 -35.65 -11.20 -5.41
C SER A 142 -36.38 -11.85 -6.59
N THR A 143 -35.64 -12.50 -7.50
CA THR A 143 -36.24 -13.21 -8.64
C THR A 143 -36.90 -14.52 -8.20
N SER A 144 -36.31 -15.23 -7.25
CA SER A 144 -36.77 -16.53 -6.76
C SER A 144 -37.90 -16.39 -5.73
N VAL A 145 -37.89 -15.31 -4.95
CA VAL A 145 -38.80 -15.03 -3.85
C VAL A 145 -39.46 -13.66 -4.07
N LYS A 146 -40.38 -13.61 -5.03
CA LYS A 146 -41.00 -12.37 -5.54
C LYS A 146 -41.74 -11.51 -4.51
N TRP A 147 -42.06 -12.06 -3.34
CA TRP A 147 -42.77 -11.35 -2.27
C TRP A 147 -41.83 -10.65 -1.29
N LEU A 148 -40.52 -10.93 -1.34
CA LEU A 148 -39.54 -10.22 -0.50
C LEU A 148 -39.25 -8.83 -1.10
N PRO A 149 -39.27 -7.77 -0.27
CA PRO A 149 -38.77 -6.47 -0.69
C PRO A 149 -37.30 -6.55 -1.15
N PRO A 150 -36.86 -5.69 -2.09
CA PRO A 150 -35.48 -5.62 -2.52
C PRO A 150 -34.49 -5.41 -1.37
N GLU A 151 -34.88 -4.61 -0.37
CA GLU A 151 -34.08 -4.31 0.82
C GLU A 151 -33.80 -5.58 1.62
N VAL A 152 -34.84 -6.39 1.88
CA VAL A 152 -34.69 -7.68 2.59
C VAL A 152 -33.85 -8.66 1.77
N SER A 153 -33.95 -8.62 0.44
CA SER A 153 -33.11 -9.46 -0.43
C SER A 153 -31.63 -9.08 -0.34
N ILE A 154 -31.32 -7.79 -0.19
CA ILE A 154 -29.96 -7.29 0.04
C ILE A 154 -29.46 -7.72 1.43
N ASP A 155 -30.29 -7.57 2.47
CA ASP A 155 -29.93 -7.98 3.83
C ASP A 155 -29.62 -9.48 3.91
N ILE A 156 -30.44 -10.33 3.29
CA ILE A 156 -30.18 -11.77 3.17
C ILE A 156 -28.85 -12.02 2.44
N ALA A 157 -28.61 -11.33 1.33
CA ALA A 157 -27.37 -11.49 0.56
C ALA A 157 -26.12 -11.06 1.33
N GLN A 158 -26.22 -10.04 2.18
CA GLN A 158 -25.14 -9.61 3.08
C GLN A 158 -24.83 -10.68 4.14
N GLN A 159 -25.87 -11.18 4.82
CA GLN A 159 -25.73 -12.20 5.86
C GLN A 159 -25.18 -13.52 5.32
N CYS A 160 -25.48 -13.88 4.07
CA CYS A 160 -25.02 -15.11 3.45
C CYS A 160 -23.73 -14.97 2.62
N SER A 161 -23.07 -13.80 2.64
CA SER A 161 -21.98 -13.46 1.71
C SER A 161 -20.87 -14.52 1.62
N SER A 162 -20.47 -15.12 2.75
CA SER A 162 -19.45 -16.17 2.83
C SER A 162 -19.87 -17.44 2.10
N ALA A 163 -21.08 -17.96 2.37
CA ALA A 163 -21.62 -19.14 1.73
C ALA A 163 -21.84 -18.92 0.21
N LEU A 164 -22.22 -17.70 -0.18
CA LEU A 164 -22.46 -17.33 -1.57
C LEU A 164 -21.17 -17.30 -2.39
N ALA A 165 -20.09 -16.76 -1.82
CA ALA A 165 -18.77 -16.79 -2.45
C ALA A 165 -18.31 -18.23 -2.76
N LEU A 166 -18.52 -19.15 -1.81
CA LEU A 166 -18.16 -20.56 -1.96
C LEU A 166 -19.01 -21.25 -3.02
N SER A 167 -20.33 -21.10 -2.92
CA SER A 167 -21.28 -21.68 -3.87
C SER A 167 -21.02 -21.20 -5.30
N HIS A 168 -20.73 -19.92 -5.48
CA HIS A 168 -20.38 -19.35 -6.78
C HIS A 168 -19.11 -19.97 -7.37
N ALA A 169 -18.02 -20.05 -6.58
CA ALA A 169 -16.76 -20.62 -7.04
C ALA A 169 -16.87 -22.11 -7.40
N GLU A 170 -17.65 -22.87 -6.62
CA GLU A 170 -17.90 -24.29 -6.82
C GLU A 170 -18.78 -24.55 -8.05
N SER A 171 -19.91 -23.84 -8.16
CA SER A 171 -20.84 -23.96 -9.30
C SER A 171 -20.15 -23.60 -10.62
N LEU A 172 -19.34 -22.53 -10.61
CA LEU A 172 -18.57 -22.14 -11.79
C LEU A 172 -17.54 -23.20 -12.17
N ALA A 173 -16.87 -23.82 -11.20
CA ALA A 173 -15.93 -24.90 -11.50
C ALA A 173 -16.62 -26.13 -12.11
N GLU A 174 -17.79 -26.49 -11.61
CA GLU A 174 -18.60 -27.59 -12.15
C GLU A 174 -19.11 -27.28 -13.56
N SER A 175 -19.55 -26.05 -13.80
CA SER A 175 -19.93 -25.57 -15.12
C SER A 175 -18.75 -25.61 -16.11
N VAL A 176 -17.57 -25.14 -15.71
CA VAL A 176 -16.36 -25.21 -16.55
C VAL A 176 -15.94 -26.65 -16.82
N ALA A 177 -16.08 -27.55 -15.83
CA ALA A 177 -15.73 -28.96 -15.98
C ALA A 177 -16.68 -29.72 -16.91
N SER A 178 -17.96 -29.34 -16.96
CA SER A 178 -19.02 -30.01 -17.73
C SER A 178 -19.20 -29.51 -19.17
N MET A 179 -18.47 -28.49 -19.60
CA MET A 179 -18.63 -27.93 -20.96
C MET A 179 -18.34 -28.95 -22.07
N PRO A 180 -19.30 -29.23 -22.98
CA PRO A 180 -19.13 -30.18 -24.08
C PRO A 180 -18.15 -29.64 -25.12
N GLY A 181 -17.31 -30.54 -25.66
CA GLY A 181 -16.28 -30.15 -26.63
C GLY A 181 -15.06 -29.47 -26.00
N ARG A 182 -14.85 -29.63 -24.69
CA ARG A 182 -13.58 -29.33 -24.03
C ARG A 182 -12.47 -30.09 -24.74
N ARG A 183 -11.84 -29.45 -25.73
CA ARG A 183 -10.46 -29.80 -26.08
C ARG A 183 -9.69 -29.69 -24.77
N LYS A 184 -8.84 -30.67 -24.45
CA LYS A 184 -7.88 -30.48 -23.35
C LYS A 184 -7.29 -29.09 -23.57
N PRO A 185 -7.32 -28.19 -22.56
CA PRO A 185 -6.87 -26.82 -22.76
C PRO A 185 -5.54 -26.92 -23.47
N MET A 186 -5.39 -26.16 -24.56
CA MET A 186 -4.13 -26.18 -25.29
C MET A 186 -3.10 -25.56 -24.36
N PHE A 187 -2.42 -26.42 -23.60
CA PHE A 187 -1.37 -26.03 -22.67
C PHE A 187 -0.18 -25.43 -23.39
N MET A 188 -0.17 -25.39 -24.73
CA MET A 188 0.92 -24.95 -25.56
C MET A 188 0.38 -24.22 -26.80
N ALA A 189 0.49 -22.90 -26.83
CA ALA A 189 0.11 -22.08 -27.96
C ALA A 189 1.34 -21.49 -28.67
N MET A 190 1.35 -21.52 -30.00
CA MET A 190 2.41 -21.00 -30.85
C MET A 190 2.18 -19.53 -31.15
N VAL A 191 3.08 -18.67 -30.67
CA VAL A 191 2.94 -17.20 -30.78
C VAL A 191 3.07 -16.71 -32.23
N LYS A 192 3.76 -17.49 -33.09
CA LYS A 192 3.86 -17.20 -34.52
C LYS A 192 2.49 -17.04 -35.17
N TYR A 193 1.50 -17.86 -34.79
CA TYR A 193 0.17 -17.86 -35.38
C TYR A 193 -0.81 -17.00 -34.58
N PRO A 194 -1.92 -16.53 -35.20
CA PRO A 194 -3.00 -15.89 -34.47
C PRO A 194 -3.46 -16.74 -33.28
N MET A 195 -3.81 -16.08 -32.19
CA MET A 195 -4.27 -16.71 -30.96
C MET A 195 -5.56 -16.05 -30.50
N TRP A 196 -6.38 -16.86 -29.83
CA TRP A 196 -7.65 -16.45 -29.25
C TRP A 196 -7.63 -16.75 -27.75
N ALA A 197 -8.18 -15.82 -26.97
CA ALA A 197 -8.38 -15.95 -25.54
C ALA A 197 -9.87 -16.17 -25.24
N ARG A 198 -10.17 -17.23 -24.49
CA ARG A 198 -11.49 -17.43 -23.89
C ARG A 198 -11.49 -16.82 -22.50
N TYR A 199 -12.56 -16.12 -22.16
CA TYR A 199 -12.73 -15.47 -20.86
C TYR A 199 -13.74 -16.21 -19.99
N VAL A 200 -13.58 -16.08 -18.68
CA VAL A 200 -14.54 -16.52 -17.67
C VAL A 200 -14.78 -15.37 -16.69
N MET A 201 -16.02 -15.17 -16.29
CA MET A 201 -16.37 -14.24 -15.22
C MET A 201 -16.20 -14.96 -13.88
N PHE A 202 -15.33 -14.44 -13.01
CA PHE A 202 -15.15 -14.92 -11.65
C PHE A 202 -15.22 -13.70 -10.73
N ASP A 203 -16.10 -13.72 -9.74
CA ASP A 203 -16.31 -12.65 -8.77
C ASP A 203 -16.42 -11.24 -9.39
N GLY A 204 -17.21 -11.15 -10.48
CA GLY A 204 -17.47 -9.90 -11.20
C GLY A 204 -16.37 -9.44 -12.15
N VAL A 205 -15.29 -10.21 -12.28
CA VAL A 205 -14.13 -9.85 -13.10
C VAL A 205 -13.89 -10.88 -14.21
N ALA A 206 -13.52 -10.40 -15.39
CA ALA A 206 -13.15 -11.25 -16.52
C ALA A 206 -11.69 -11.70 -16.41
N TYR A 207 -11.48 -13.02 -16.39
CA TYR A 207 -10.17 -13.66 -16.42
C TYR A 207 -9.95 -14.43 -17.70
N VAL A 208 -8.70 -14.53 -18.15
CA VAL A 208 -8.33 -15.43 -19.23
C VAL A 208 -8.44 -16.85 -18.70
N ALA A 209 -9.31 -17.65 -19.31
CA ALA A 209 -9.51 -19.04 -18.96
C ALA A 209 -8.67 -19.98 -19.84
N GLU A 210 -8.46 -19.63 -21.09
CA GLU A 210 -7.73 -20.46 -22.05
C GLU A 210 -7.14 -19.62 -23.19
N LEU A 211 -5.96 -20.02 -23.67
CA LEU A 211 -5.32 -19.50 -24.88
C LEU A 211 -5.22 -20.61 -25.92
N SER A 212 -5.58 -20.33 -27.18
CA SER A 212 -5.51 -21.33 -28.25
C SER A 212 -5.16 -20.70 -29.60
N ASN A 213 -4.42 -21.44 -30.43
CA ASN A 213 -4.29 -21.15 -31.87
C ASN A 213 -5.45 -21.70 -32.70
N LEU A 214 -6.35 -22.48 -32.09
CA LEU A 214 -7.51 -23.01 -32.77
C LEU A 214 -8.71 -22.13 -32.47
N ARG A 215 -9.60 -21.98 -33.45
CA ARG A 215 -10.89 -21.35 -33.19
C ARG A 215 -11.68 -22.19 -32.20
N PHE A 216 -12.33 -21.51 -31.26
CA PHE A 216 -13.23 -22.13 -30.30
C PHE A 216 -14.53 -22.61 -30.99
N PRO A 217 -15.23 -23.62 -30.43
CA PRO A 217 -16.51 -24.07 -30.97
C PRO A 217 -17.54 -22.94 -31.09
N LYS A 218 -18.50 -23.09 -32.01
CA LYS A 218 -19.62 -22.14 -32.15
C LYS A 218 -20.37 -22.02 -30.81
N GLY A 219 -20.64 -20.80 -30.37
CA GLY A 219 -21.29 -20.50 -29.08
C GLY A 219 -20.32 -20.17 -27.94
N VAL A 220 -19.02 -20.42 -28.10
CA VAL A 220 -18.00 -19.99 -27.14
C VAL A 220 -17.43 -18.63 -27.56
N THR A 221 -17.66 -17.61 -26.75
CA THR A 221 -17.11 -16.27 -26.97
C THR A 221 -15.60 -16.29 -26.70
N ALA A 222 -14.81 -16.07 -27.75
CA ALA A 222 -13.37 -15.92 -27.65
C ALA A 222 -12.92 -14.67 -28.41
N VAL A 223 -11.94 -13.97 -27.84
CA VAL A 223 -11.44 -12.69 -28.34
C VAL A 223 -10.05 -12.90 -28.94
N PRO A 224 -9.75 -12.35 -30.13
CA PRO A 224 -8.40 -12.41 -30.68
C PRO A 224 -7.42 -11.72 -29.73
N VAL A 225 -6.28 -12.36 -29.47
CA VAL A 225 -5.24 -11.79 -28.63
C VAL A 225 -4.56 -10.63 -29.39
N PRO A 226 -4.52 -9.40 -28.83
CA PRO A 226 -3.91 -8.26 -29.48
C PRO A 226 -2.44 -8.53 -29.85
N ARG A 227 -2.04 -8.15 -31.06
CA ARG A 227 -0.68 -8.33 -31.55
C ARG A 227 -0.22 -7.22 -32.49
N THR A 228 1.06 -6.84 -32.40
CA THR A 228 1.75 -5.97 -33.36
C THR A 228 2.34 -6.76 -34.53
N SER A 229 2.87 -6.06 -35.54
CA SER A 229 3.59 -6.68 -36.68
C SER A 229 4.91 -7.34 -36.26
N LYS A 230 5.69 -6.65 -35.42
CA LYS A 230 6.90 -7.16 -34.78
C LYS A 230 6.58 -7.68 -33.39
N ILE A 231 6.85 -8.97 -33.14
CA ILE A 231 6.57 -9.63 -31.86
C ILE A 231 7.85 -10.20 -31.28
N ASP A 232 8.35 -9.54 -30.24
CA ASP A 232 9.52 -9.96 -29.46
C ASP A 232 9.26 -9.88 -27.95
N THR A 233 8.04 -9.47 -27.56
CA THR A 233 7.67 -9.19 -26.17
C THR A 233 6.26 -9.68 -25.85
N LEU A 234 6.13 -10.30 -24.68
CA LEU A 234 4.86 -10.70 -24.07
C LEU A 234 4.49 -9.69 -22.98
N TYR A 235 3.29 -9.13 -23.06
CA TYR A 235 2.69 -8.26 -22.04
C TYR A 235 1.53 -8.98 -21.38
N VAL A 236 1.54 -9.04 -20.04
CA VAL A 236 0.50 -9.73 -19.27
C VAL A 236 0.02 -8.84 -18.16
N ALA A 237 -1.30 -8.70 -18.06
CA ALA A 237 -1.97 -8.03 -16.96
C ALA A 237 -2.57 -9.09 -16.03
N GLN A 238 -2.25 -9.02 -14.74
CA GLN A 238 -2.76 -9.91 -13.71
C GLN A 238 -3.18 -9.13 -12.47
N ASP A 239 -4.21 -9.62 -11.78
CA ASP A 239 -4.54 -9.16 -10.44
C ASP A 239 -4.16 -10.24 -9.41
N HIS A 240 -4.62 -10.07 -8.16
CA HIS A 240 -4.38 -11.01 -7.07
C HIS A 240 -4.92 -12.44 -7.34
N LEU A 241 -5.91 -12.63 -8.21
CA LEU A 241 -6.53 -13.93 -8.51
C LEU A 241 -6.09 -14.54 -9.83
N GLY A 242 -5.50 -13.79 -10.75
CA GLY A 242 -4.94 -14.40 -11.96
C GLY A 242 -4.85 -13.48 -13.16
N ILE A 243 -4.63 -14.11 -14.31
CA ILE A 243 -4.33 -13.42 -15.56
C ILE A 243 -5.62 -12.88 -16.17
N ARG A 244 -5.64 -11.56 -16.41
CA ARG A 244 -6.78 -10.84 -16.99
C ARG A 244 -6.56 -10.45 -18.43
N ARG A 245 -5.33 -10.21 -18.87
CA ARG A 245 -5.03 -9.86 -20.26
C ARG A 245 -3.68 -10.41 -20.68
N VAL A 246 -3.58 -10.78 -21.95
CA VAL A 246 -2.34 -11.20 -22.62
C VAL A 246 -2.26 -10.45 -23.94
N MET A 247 -1.08 -9.92 -24.29
CA MET A 247 -0.83 -9.20 -25.54
C MET A 247 0.57 -9.51 -26.07
N PHE A 248 0.72 -9.48 -27.39
CA PHE A 248 2.03 -9.63 -28.06
C PHE A 248 2.44 -8.32 -28.68
N GLY A 249 3.63 -7.85 -28.33
CA GLY A 249 4.09 -6.52 -28.71
C GLY A 249 5.54 -6.48 -29.14
N SER A 250 6.02 -5.26 -29.35
CA SER A 250 7.43 -4.97 -29.56
C SER A 250 8.06 -4.41 -28.29
N SER A 251 9.32 -4.77 -28.05
CA SER A 251 10.15 -4.34 -26.94
C SER A 251 10.43 -2.83 -26.92
N GLU A 252 10.16 -2.15 -28.04
CA GLU A 252 10.39 -0.72 -28.25
C GLU A 252 9.21 0.14 -27.77
N GLU A 253 7.97 -0.32 -27.96
CA GLU A 253 6.76 0.42 -27.62
C GLU A 253 5.78 -0.47 -26.85
N ALA A 254 5.44 -0.06 -25.63
CA ALA A 254 4.45 -0.75 -24.83
C ALA A 254 3.02 -0.43 -25.32
N PRO A 255 2.07 -1.39 -25.18
CA PRO A 255 0.67 -1.13 -25.45
C PRO A 255 0.13 0.02 -24.60
N ARG A 256 -0.73 0.86 -25.19
CA ARG A 256 -1.41 1.90 -24.41
C ARG A 256 -2.44 1.27 -23.49
N ALA A 257 -2.30 1.50 -22.19
CA ALA A 257 -3.28 1.13 -21.17
C ALA A 257 -3.32 2.19 -20.08
N SER A 258 -4.51 2.44 -19.53
CA SER A 258 -4.69 3.24 -18.32
C SER A 258 -4.47 2.37 -17.08
N PRO A 259 -4.02 2.97 -15.96
CA PRO A 259 -4.08 2.35 -14.64
C PRO A 259 -5.47 1.77 -14.36
N GLU A 260 -5.52 0.58 -13.76
CA GLU A 260 -6.77 -0.01 -13.26
C GLU A 260 -6.53 -0.53 -11.83
N PRO A 261 -7.39 -0.19 -10.85
CA PRO A 261 -7.21 -0.62 -9.46
C PRO A 261 -7.04 -2.14 -9.31
N GLY A 262 -5.93 -2.55 -8.70
CA GLY A 262 -5.59 -3.95 -8.45
C GLY A 262 -5.07 -4.74 -9.65
N LEU A 263 -4.96 -4.14 -10.83
CA LEU A 263 -4.40 -4.76 -12.02
C LEU A 263 -2.94 -4.33 -12.21
N TRP A 264 -2.07 -5.31 -12.42
CA TRP A 264 -0.64 -5.08 -12.58
C TRP A 264 -0.12 -5.77 -13.83
N TRP A 265 0.79 -5.10 -14.53
CA TRP A 265 1.40 -5.54 -15.77
C TRP A 265 2.82 -6.02 -15.53
N TRP A 266 3.18 -7.13 -16.17
CA TRP A 266 4.56 -7.54 -16.31
C TRP A 266 4.86 -7.89 -17.75
N THR A 267 6.15 -7.84 -18.08
CA THR A 267 6.64 -8.01 -19.44
C THR A 267 7.80 -9.00 -19.48
N SER A 268 7.83 -9.82 -20.51
CA SER A 268 8.91 -10.80 -20.70
C SER A 268 9.36 -10.81 -22.15
N SER A 269 10.67 -10.93 -22.35
CA SER A 269 11.22 -11.09 -23.69
C SER A 269 10.81 -12.43 -24.26
N PHE A 270 10.65 -12.45 -25.58
CA PHE A 270 10.11 -13.60 -26.27
C PHE A 270 10.90 -13.85 -27.56
N GLN A 271 11.50 -15.04 -27.68
CA GLN A 271 12.18 -15.46 -28.90
C GLN A 271 11.23 -16.22 -29.81
N GLN A 272 11.27 -15.94 -31.12
CA GLN A 272 10.48 -16.67 -32.11
C GLN A 272 11.25 -17.86 -32.70
N PRO A 273 10.56 -18.98 -33.04
CA PRO A 273 9.14 -19.26 -32.84
C PRO A 273 8.87 -19.82 -31.43
N GLY A 274 8.55 -18.97 -30.46
CA GLY A 274 8.33 -19.42 -29.10
C GLY A 274 6.96 -20.08 -28.92
N GLN A 275 6.92 -20.99 -27.94
CA GLN A 275 5.69 -21.63 -27.48
C GLN A 275 5.36 -21.08 -26.10
N LEU A 276 4.09 -20.73 -25.90
CA LEU A 276 3.56 -20.26 -24.64
C LEU A 276 2.79 -21.39 -23.99
N HIS A 277 3.22 -21.78 -22.80
CA HIS A 277 2.50 -22.70 -21.95
C HIS A 277 1.64 -21.97 -20.93
N SER A 278 0.42 -22.46 -20.71
CA SER A 278 -0.54 -21.84 -19.79
C SER A 278 -0.94 -22.81 -18.67
N HIS A 279 -1.02 -22.30 -17.44
CA HIS A 279 -1.37 -23.08 -16.26
C HIS A 279 -2.65 -22.55 -15.63
N SER A 280 -3.61 -23.42 -15.35
CA SER A 280 -4.94 -23.07 -14.85
C SER A 280 -5.24 -23.69 -13.50
N ASP A 281 -6.01 -22.98 -12.67
CA ASP A 281 -6.62 -23.50 -11.41
C ASP A 281 -7.91 -24.31 -11.66
N GLY A 282 -8.21 -24.61 -12.93
CA GLY A 282 -9.44 -25.27 -13.37
C GLY A 282 -10.56 -24.32 -13.78
N ILE A 283 -10.45 -23.03 -13.48
CA ILE A 283 -11.38 -21.98 -13.93
C ILE A 283 -10.67 -20.97 -14.82
N LYS A 284 -9.54 -20.43 -14.34
CA LYS A 284 -8.79 -19.31 -14.93
C LYS A 284 -7.30 -19.60 -15.00
N LEU A 285 -6.58 -18.85 -15.83
CA LEU A 285 -5.12 -18.93 -15.94
C LEU A 285 -4.45 -18.22 -14.77
N ARG A 286 -3.45 -18.87 -14.19
CA ARG A 286 -2.66 -18.39 -13.05
C ARG A 286 -1.23 -18.05 -13.42
N LYS A 287 -0.63 -18.84 -14.32
CA LYS A 287 0.79 -18.73 -14.68
C LYS A 287 0.98 -18.99 -16.17
N LEU A 288 2.08 -18.47 -16.69
CA LEU A 288 2.55 -18.75 -18.04
C LEU A 288 4.00 -19.25 -18.00
N SER A 289 4.35 -20.12 -18.93
CA SER A 289 5.72 -20.59 -19.15
C SER A 289 6.10 -20.42 -20.61
N ILE A 290 7.37 -20.21 -20.91
CA ILE A 290 7.88 -20.18 -22.29
C ILE A 290 8.68 -21.45 -22.51
N VAL A 291 8.50 -22.08 -23.68
CA VAL A 291 9.38 -23.17 -24.13
C VAL A 291 10.43 -22.59 -25.05
N SER A 292 11.69 -22.77 -24.68
CA SER A 292 12.84 -22.44 -25.50
C SER A 292 13.79 -23.63 -25.53
N HIS A 293 14.21 -24.06 -26.72
CA HIS A 293 15.11 -25.21 -26.90
C HIS A 293 14.64 -26.51 -26.20
N GLY A 294 13.33 -26.76 -26.16
CA GLY A 294 12.73 -27.92 -25.49
C GLY A 294 12.64 -27.81 -23.96
N ILE A 295 13.14 -26.72 -23.36
CA ILE A 295 13.05 -26.46 -21.92
C ILE A 295 11.87 -25.54 -21.65
N THR A 296 10.93 -26.01 -20.83
CA THR A 296 9.81 -25.20 -20.33
C THR A 296 10.25 -24.43 -19.10
N LYS A 297 10.22 -23.10 -19.15
CA LYS A 297 10.55 -22.23 -18.01
C LYS A 297 9.35 -21.38 -17.63
N GLU A 298 8.91 -21.45 -16.37
CA GLU A 298 7.93 -20.52 -15.81
C GLU A 298 8.43 -19.08 -15.93
N ILE A 299 7.55 -18.20 -16.39
CA ILE A 299 7.85 -16.77 -16.43
C ILE A 299 7.63 -16.22 -15.03
N LYS A 300 8.73 -15.89 -14.35
CA LYS A 300 8.71 -15.19 -13.06
C LYS A 300 9.05 -13.73 -13.32
N PRO A 301 8.09 -12.79 -13.18
CA PRO A 301 8.38 -11.40 -13.42
C PRO A 301 9.26 -10.84 -12.31
N GLU A 302 10.26 -10.05 -12.69
CA GLU A 302 11.12 -9.34 -11.71
C GLU A 302 10.38 -8.18 -11.07
N HIS A 303 9.55 -7.49 -11.86
CA HIS A 303 8.77 -6.33 -11.43
C HIS A 303 7.40 -6.34 -12.10
N MET A 304 6.44 -5.72 -11.44
CA MET A 304 5.10 -5.46 -11.94
C MET A 304 4.82 -3.96 -11.92
N TRP A 305 4.02 -3.49 -12.86
CA TRP A 305 3.79 -2.07 -13.11
C TRP A 305 2.30 -1.79 -13.26
N VAL A 306 1.83 -0.63 -12.80
CA VAL A 306 0.41 -0.24 -12.95
C VAL A 306 0.00 -0.09 -14.44
N ILE A 307 0.97 0.20 -15.31
CA ILE A 307 0.83 0.25 -16.78
C ILE A 307 1.96 -0.57 -17.44
N PRO A 308 1.75 -1.14 -18.63
CA PRO A 308 2.76 -1.95 -19.30
C PRO A 308 4.01 -1.12 -19.65
N GLN A 309 5.20 -1.68 -19.40
CA GLN A 309 6.48 -1.04 -19.66
C GLN A 309 7.21 -1.68 -20.85
N PRO A 310 7.84 -0.91 -21.74
CA PRO A 310 8.67 -1.47 -22.82
C PRO A 310 9.97 -2.08 -22.27
N LEU A 311 10.48 -3.14 -22.90
CA LEU A 311 11.69 -3.82 -22.42
C LEU A 311 13.00 -3.09 -22.74
N LYS A 312 13.03 -2.32 -23.85
CA LYS A 312 14.25 -1.60 -24.28
C LYS A 312 14.41 -0.24 -23.62
N LYS A 313 13.32 0.41 -23.22
CA LYS A 313 13.38 1.66 -22.44
C LYS A 313 13.28 1.28 -20.95
N ARG A 314 14.41 0.83 -20.40
CA ARG A 314 14.48 0.41 -18.99
C ARG A 314 14.43 1.62 -18.09
N LEU A 315 13.57 1.54 -17.08
CA LEU A 315 13.55 2.49 -15.97
C LEU A 315 14.76 2.24 -15.08
N ARG A 316 15.35 3.31 -14.54
CA ARG A 316 16.40 3.22 -13.53
C ARG A 316 15.74 2.88 -12.20
N ILE A 317 16.07 1.72 -11.63
CA ILE A 317 15.49 1.25 -10.37
C ILE A 317 16.47 1.53 -9.23
N HIS A 318 16.02 2.33 -8.27
CA HIS A 318 16.69 2.51 -6.99
C HIS A 318 16.14 1.50 -5.98
N LYS A 319 16.98 0.55 -5.57
CA LYS A 319 16.57 -0.57 -4.72
C LYS A 319 16.19 -0.11 -3.33
N GLY A 320 15.06 -0.57 -2.80
CA GLY A 320 14.52 -0.30 -1.47
C GLY A 320 14.94 -1.37 -0.45
N GLY A 321 14.00 -1.79 0.40
CA GLY A 321 14.13 -2.94 1.30
C GLY A 321 14.25 -4.29 0.58
N TYR A 322 14.69 -5.32 1.30
CA TYR A 322 14.78 -6.69 0.75
C TYR A 322 13.44 -7.41 0.98
N SER A 323 12.58 -7.39 -0.03
CA SER A 323 11.36 -8.21 -0.03
C SER A 323 11.54 -9.47 -0.89
N TYR A 324 11.06 -10.62 -0.39
CA TYR A 324 10.93 -11.86 -1.18
C TYR A 324 9.74 -11.84 -2.15
N ARG A 325 9.03 -10.71 -2.24
CA ARG A 325 7.85 -10.52 -3.11
C ARG A 325 8.26 -9.82 -4.40
N ILE A 326 7.44 -10.00 -5.44
CA ILE A 326 7.61 -9.30 -6.72
C ILE A 326 7.16 -7.84 -6.51
N PRO A 327 8.06 -6.84 -6.64
CA PRO A 327 7.72 -5.44 -6.47
C PRO A 327 6.64 -4.99 -7.45
N ARG A 328 5.69 -4.19 -6.97
CA ARG A 328 4.59 -3.64 -7.76
C ARG A 328 4.70 -2.12 -7.74
N PHE A 329 4.93 -1.51 -8.88
CA PHE A 329 5.17 -0.07 -8.99
C PHE A 329 3.93 0.66 -9.48
N ASN A 330 3.46 1.60 -8.68
CA ASN A 330 2.57 2.66 -9.11
C ASN A 330 3.39 3.88 -9.54
N PHE A 331 2.77 4.91 -10.12
CA PHE A 331 3.46 6.16 -10.43
C PHE A 331 2.65 7.38 -10.03
N PHE A 332 3.36 8.49 -9.89
CA PHE A 332 2.76 9.82 -9.88
C PHE A 332 3.36 10.67 -10.99
N GLU A 333 2.56 11.61 -11.49
CA GLU A 333 3.03 12.60 -12.45
C GLU A 333 3.81 13.69 -11.72
N CYS A 334 4.99 14.00 -12.24
CA CYS A 334 5.86 15.06 -11.75
C CYS A 334 5.93 16.16 -12.81
N ASN A 335 5.90 17.42 -12.37
CA ASN A 335 6.02 18.62 -13.21
C ASN A 335 4.98 18.73 -14.34
N HIS A 336 3.80 18.13 -14.17
CA HIS A 336 2.68 18.42 -15.05
C HIS A 336 2.22 19.88 -14.85
N PRO A 337 1.99 20.67 -15.93
CA PRO A 337 1.74 22.11 -15.84
C PRO A 337 0.49 22.49 -15.04
N ASP A 338 -0.47 21.56 -14.94
CA ASP A 338 -1.74 21.77 -14.22
C ASP A 338 -1.69 21.32 -12.75
N ILE A 339 -0.54 20.85 -12.25
CA ILE A 339 -0.40 20.48 -10.84
C ILE A 339 -0.44 21.72 -9.96
N VAL A 340 -1.27 21.66 -8.91
CA VAL A 340 -1.42 22.72 -7.90
C VAL A 340 -0.77 22.39 -6.56
N GLY A 341 -0.30 21.14 -6.39
CA GLY A 341 0.32 20.68 -5.16
C GLY A 341 0.65 19.20 -5.19
N TYR A 342 1.36 18.72 -4.17
CA TYR A 342 1.58 17.29 -3.94
C TYR A 342 1.21 16.93 -2.51
N SER A 343 0.66 15.74 -2.32
CA SER A 343 0.52 15.13 -0.99
C SER A 343 1.28 13.84 -0.87
N ALA A 344 1.94 13.64 0.27
CA ALA A 344 2.60 12.39 0.58
C ALA A 344 1.87 11.68 1.71
N CYS A 345 1.54 10.40 1.49
CA CYS A 345 1.06 9.49 2.51
C CYS A 345 2.28 8.84 3.19
N TRP A 346 2.44 9.09 4.48
CA TRP A 346 3.54 8.57 5.26
C TRP A 346 3.04 7.63 6.36
N TYR A 347 3.62 6.43 6.44
CA TYR A 347 3.42 5.49 7.54
C TYR A 347 4.66 4.64 7.71
N LYS A 348 5.56 5.02 8.64
CA LYS A 348 6.91 4.46 8.85
C LYS A 348 7.87 4.63 7.65
N THR A 349 7.32 4.69 6.44
CA THR A 349 7.98 4.96 5.15
C THR A 349 7.03 5.76 4.26
N VAL A 350 7.56 6.30 3.15
CA VAL A 350 6.76 6.98 2.13
C VAL A 350 5.96 5.93 1.37
N ARG A 351 4.63 5.91 1.50
CA ARG A 351 3.81 4.90 0.79
C ARG A 351 3.39 5.33 -0.59
N SER A 352 3.05 6.60 -0.74
CA SER A 352 2.58 7.17 -1.99
C SER A 352 2.71 8.68 -1.97
N ILE A 353 2.88 9.25 -3.16
CA ILE A 353 2.83 10.68 -3.40
C ILE A 353 1.73 10.90 -4.45
N TYR A 354 0.83 11.84 -4.19
CA TYR A 354 -0.31 12.17 -5.04
C TYR A 354 -0.13 13.58 -5.57
N PRO A 355 -0.11 13.77 -6.90
CA PRO A 355 -0.19 15.08 -7.50
C PRO A 355 -1.63 15.58 -7.41
N HIS A 356 -1.80 16.85 -7.07
CA HIS A 356 -3.10 17.50 -6.99
C HIS A 356 -3.39 18.34 -8.22
N PHE A 357 -4.62 18.29 -8.70
CA PHE A 357 -5.15 19.06 -9.82
C PHE A 357 -6.38 19.86 -9.40
N ALA A 358 -6.60 21.01 -10.04
CA ALA A 358 -7.76 21.85 -9.72
C ALA A 358 -9.10 21.10 -9.95
N GLY A 359 -9.94 21.07 -8.92
CA GLY A 359 -11.29 20.46 -8.99
C GLY A 359 -11.32 18.94 -8.96
N GLU A 360 -10.21 18.29 -8.60
CA GLU A 360 -10.14 16.83 -8.53
C GLU A 360 -11.00 16.22 -7.41
N ASN A 361 -11.18 14.90 -7.48
CA ASN A 361 -11.79 14.13 -6.41
C ASN A 361 -10.72 13.70 -5.39
N MET A 362 -10.88 14.11 -4.14
CA MET A 362 -9.96 13.82 -3.03
C MET A 362 -10.40 12.62 -2.16
N SER A 363 -11.26 11.72 -2.66
CA SER A 363 -11.75 10.55 -1.90
C SER A 363 -10.64 9.61 -1.44
N PHE A 364 -9.50 9.62 -2.13
CA PHE A 364 -8.35 8.78 -1.80
C PHE A 364 -7.83 8.99 -0.37
N TYR A 365 -8.01 10.18 0.23
CA TYR A 365 -7.67 10.39 1.64
C TYR A 365 -8.51 9.52 2.57
N LYS A 366 -9.83 9.50 2.34
CA LYS A 366 -10.77 8.68 3.12
C LYS A 366 -10.52 7.20 2.89
N GLU A 367 -10.32 6.79 1.64
CA GLU A 367 -9.98 5.42 1.27
C GLU A 367 -8.68 4.95 1.93
N THR A 368 -7.66 5.80 1.98
CA THR A 368 -6.38 5.49 2.63
C THR A 368 -6.52 5.42 4.14
N ALA A 369 -7.25 6.35 4.77
CA ALA A 369 -7.51 6.32 6.22
C ALA A 369 -8.31 5.07 6.62
N GLU A 370 -9.24 4.64 5.76
CA GLU A 370 -10.00 3.41 5.90
C GLU A 370 -9.17 2.12 5.78
N GLU A 371 -8.04 2.17 5.06
CA GLU A 371 -7.09 1.06 4.93
C GLU A 371 -6.00 1.11 6.01
N HIS A 372 -5.56 2.31 6.37
CA HIS A 372 -4.45 2.58 7.25
C HIS A 372 -4.76 3.83 8.11
N PRO A 373 -5.46 3.66 9.25
CA PRO A 373 -5.95 4.79 10.04
C PRO A 373 -4.84 5.62 10.70
N THR A 374 -3.61 5.11 10.74
CA THR A 374 -2.45 5.73 11.40
C THR A 374 -1.49 6.42 10.43
N VAL A 375 -1.89 6.65 9.17
CA VAL A 375 -1.06 7.39 8.20
C VAL A 375 -1.03 8.89 8.54
N THR A 376 0.12 9.51 8.37
CA THR A 376 0.26 10.97 8.41
C THR A 376 0.32 11.52 7.00
N TRP A 377 -0.30 12.67 6.78
CA TRP A 377 -0.34 13.33 5.48
C TRP A 377 0.48 14.61 5.48
N LEU A 378 1.28 14.77 4.44
CA LEU A 378 2.03 15.98 4.16
C LEU A 378 1.47 16.60 2.89
N TYR A 379 1.45 17.93 2.81
CA TYR A 379 1.03 18.64 1.62
C TYR A 379 2.03 19.75 1.27
N MET A 380 2.40 19.84 -0.01
CA MET A 380 3.17 20.93 -0.57
C MET A 380 2.34 21.59 -1.67
N PRO A 381 1.75 22.78 -1.44
CA PRO A 381 1.18 23.55 -2.54
C PRO A 381 2.30 23.99 -3.49
N MET A 382 2.04 23.95 -4.79
CA MET A 382 2.97 24.39 -5.84
C MET A 382 2.55 25.76 -6.37
N ASP A 383 3.51 26.67 -6.51
CA ASP A 383 3.26 27.96 -7.12
C ASP A 383 3.21 27.81 -8.65
N LYS A 384 2.56 28.76 -9.35
CA LYS A 384 2.39 28.68 -10.80
C LYS A 384 3.75 28.65 -11.50
N GLY A 385 4.00 27.60 -12.29
CA GLY A 385 5.25 27.42 -13.04
C GLY A 385 6.44 26.97 -12.19
N GLU A 386 6.23 26.67 -10.91
CA GLU A 386 7.25 26.06 -10.07
C GLU A 386 7.40 24.57 -10.41
N LEU A 387 8.64 24.11 -10.50
CA LEU A 387 8.97 22.74 -10.90
C LEU A 387 9.77 22.07 -9.80
N VAL A 388 9.56 20.76 -9.60
CA VAL A 388 10.46 19.91 -8.84
C VAL A 388 11.72 19.69 -9.66
N THR A 389 12.89 20.04 -9.10
CA THR A 389 14.17 19.97 -9.78
C THR A 389 15.06 18.84 -9.27
N GLU A 390 14.89 18.43 -8.02
CA GLU A 390 15.70 17.38 -7.40
C GLU A 390 14.84 16.53 -6.45
N LEU A 391 15.07 15.22 -6.45
CA LEU A 391 14.55 14.27 -5.47
C LEU A 391 15.72 13.62 -4.74
N TRP A 392 15.73 13.76 -3.42
CA TRP A 392 16.75 13.22 -2.53
C TRP A 392 16.16 12.15 -1.62
N GLU A 393 17.00 11.22 -1.19
CA GLU A 393 16.64 10.20 -0.22
C GLU A 393 17.65 10.15 0.92
N SER A 394 17.14 9.94 2.12
CA SER A 394 17.91 9.49 3.27
C SER A 394 17.40 8.15 3.75
N ARG A 395 18.32 7.25 4.08
CA ARG A 395 18.01 5.98 4.73
C ARG A 395 18.71 5.88 6.06
N VAL A 396 17.92 5.54 7.07
CA VAL A 396 18.40 5.36 8.43
C VAL A 396 18.00 3.98 8.90
N GLU A 397 18.95 3.27 9.52
CA GLU A 397 18.72 2.01 10.20
C GLU A 397 18.78 2.26 11.71
N ILE A 398 17.65 2.06 12.40
CA ILE A 398 17.51 2.29 13.83
C ILE A 398 17.45 0.93 14.53
N HIS A 399 18.32 0.73 15.53
CA HIS A 399 18.32 -0.46 16.37
C HIS A 399 17.63 -0.15 17.70
N ASP A 400 16.37 -0.56 17.85
CA ASP A 400 15.63 -0.38 19.10
C ASP A 400 16.07 -1.45 20.13
N VAL A 401 16.18 -1.06 21.40
CA VAL A 401 16.50 -2.00 22.48
C VAL A 401 15.38 -3.03 22.63
N GLY A 402 15.70 -4.32 22.52
CA GLY A 402 14.72 -5.41 22.63
C GLY A 402 14.03 -5.82 21.33
N ARG A 403 14.34 -5.16 20.19
CA ARG A 403 13.95 -5.68 18.87
C ARG A 403 15.09 -6.48 18.23
N PRO A 404 14.82 -7.69 17.71
CA PRO A 404 15.85 -8.49 17.03
C PRO A 404 16.24 -7.93 15.67
N GLU A 405 15.39 -7.11 15.04
CA GLU A 405 15.62 -6.51 13.71
C GLU A 405 15.58 -5.00 13.80
N SER A 406 16.49 -4.36 13.05
CA SER A 406 16.53 -2.90 12.88
C SER A 406 15.34 -2.38 12.08
N ARG A 407 14.84 -1.21 12.47
CA ARG A 407 13.87 -0.47 11.67
C ARG A 407 14.61 0.30 10.58
N ARG A 408 14.18 0.13 9.33
CA ARG A 408 14.69 0.90 8.19
C ARG A 408 13.71 1.99 7.84
N ILE A 409 14.15 3.23 8.00
CA ILE A 409 13.36 4.42 7.71
C ILE A 409 13.89 5.02 6.41
N GLN A 410 12.96 5.38 5.54
CA GLN A 410 13.24 6.14 4.32
C GLN A 410 12.54 7.49 4.44
N SER A 411 13.31 8.54 4.22
CA SER A 411 12.82 9.91 4.09
C SER A 411 13.20 10.43 2.72
N LEU A 412 12.32 11.19 2.10
CA LEU A 412 12.54 11.83 0.81
C LEU A 412 12.53 13.35 0.98
N VAL A 413 13.26 14.04 0.12
CA VAL A 413 13.18 15.50 0.01
C VAL A 413 12.99 15.88 -1.44
N MET A 414 11.95 16.65 -1.73
CA MET A 414 11.75 17.28 -3.03
C MET A 414 12.20 18.73 -2.96
N LYS A 415 13.12 19.11 -3.85
CA LYS A 415 13.54 20.50 -4.04
C LYS A 415 12.90 21.07 -5.28
N THR A 416 12.50 22.33 -5.21
CA THR A 416 11.89 23.03 -6.34
C THR A 416 12.82 24.06 -6.98
N SER A 417 12.43 24.55 -8.15
CA SER A 417 13.08 25.64 -8.89
C SER A 417 13.11 26.96 -8.13
N GLN A 418 12.29 27.12 -7.09
CA GLN A 418 12.32 28.26 -6.18
C GLN A 418 13.20 28.00 -4.94
N GLY A 419 13.90 26.87 -4.88
CA GLY A 419 14.74 26.49 -3.74
C GLY A 419 13.94 26.03 -2.51
N ARG A 420 12.63 25.77 -2.65
CA ARG A 420 11.84 25.22 -1.54
C ARG A 420 12.17 23.76 -1.34
N MET A 421 12.23 23.35 -0.07
CA MET A 421 12.51 21.98 0.34
C MET A 421 11.26 21.40 0.99
N TRP A 422 10.76 20.32 0.43
CA TRP A 422 9.65 19.57 1.01
C TRP A 422 10.14 18.24 1.55
N ASN A 423 10.16 18.15 2.87
CA ASN A 423 10.63 16.97 3.58
C ASN A 423 9.49 15.98 3.79
N ILE A 424 9.69 14.76 3.34
CA ILE A 424 8.73 13.67 3.38
C ILE A 424 9.32 12.55 4.23
N GLY A 425 8.84 12.43 5.46
CA GLY A 425 9.29 11.41 6.40
C GLY A 425 10.06 11.94 7.59
N LEU A 426 10.55 11.01 8.39
CA LEU A 426 11.06 11.32 9.72
C LEU A 426 12.40 12.02 9.68
N HIS A 427 12.55 12.92 10.64
CA HIS A 427 13.78 13.56 11.02
C HIS A 427 14.18 12.96 12.36
N SER A 428 15.33 12.28 12.39
CA SER A 428 15.88 11.73 13.62
C SER A 428 17.06 12.59 14.08
N ARG A 429 17.08 12.88 15.39
CA ARG A 429 18.24 13.52 16.04
C ARG A 429 19.48 12.63 16.04
N ARG A 430 19.30 11.33 16.25
CA ARG A 430 20.39 10.37 16.44
C ARG A 430 21.06 9.98 15.12
N HIS A 431 20.37 10.21 14.01
CA HIS A 431 20.79 9.76 12.71
C HIS A 431 20.58 10.88 11.67
N PRO A 432 21.52 11.84 11.59
CA PRO A 432 21.57 12.76 10.45
C PRO A 432 21.89 11.91 9.22
N GLY A 433 20.86 11.39 8.56
CA GLY A 433 21.04 10.38 7.54
C GLY A 433 21.80 10.95 6.34
N VAL A 434 22.58 10.10 5.68
CA VAL A 434 23.29 10.47 4.45
C VAL A 434 22.28 10.68 3.34
N TRP A 435 22.33 11.85 2.70
CA TRP A 435 21.44 12.19 1.59
C TRP A 435 22.05 11.78 0.26
N THR A 436 21.27 11.09 -0.55
CA THR A 436 21.64 10.68 -1.91
C THR A 436 20.68 11.33 -2.90
N LEU A 437 21.22 11.98 -3.94
CA LEU A 437 20.42 12.51 -5.04
C LEU A 437 19.92 11.33 -5.87
N LEU A 438 18.61 11.11 -5.84
CA LEU A 438 17.98 10.02 -6.57
C LEU A 438 17.59 10.42 -7.98
N ASP A 439 17.15 11.65 -8.20
CA ASP A 439 16.64 12.05 -9.51
C ASP A 439 16.68 13.56 -9.73
N THR A 440 16.79 13.95 -10.99
CA THR A 440 16.62 15.34 -11.48
C THR A 440 15.48 15.37 -12.51
N PRO A 441 14.22 15.49 -12.06
CA PRO A 441 13.07 15.39 -12.95
C PRO A 441 13.13 16.42 -14.10
N SER A 442 12.67 16.00 -15.28
CA SER A 442 12.54 16.91 -16.42
C SER A 442 11.63 18.09 -16.10
N ALA A 443 11.88 19.23 -16.75
CA ALA A 443 10.95 20.36 -16.72
C ALA A 443 9.61 20.07 -17.44
N SER A 444 9.61 19.06 -18.31
CA SER A 444 8.38 18.52 -18.91
C SER A 444 7.71 17.48 -18.01
N PRO A 445 6.40 17.24 -18.15
CA PRO A 445 5.71 16.18 -17.41
C PRO A 445 6.46 14.85 -17.51
N SER A 446 6.73 14.23 -16.36
CA SER A 446 7.42 12.95 -16.24
C SER A 446 6.75 12.07 -15.20
N ARG A 447 7.18 10.80 -15.11
CA ARG A 447 6.67 9.86 -14.10
C ARG A 447 7.78 9.38 -13.20
N ILE A 448 7.48 9.36 -11.91
CA ILE A 448 8.28 8.70 -10.90
C ILE A 448 7.45 7.54 -10.36
N TYR A 449 8.06 6.36 -10.33
CA TYR A 449 7.40 5.14 -9.90
C TYR A 449 7.80 4.82 -8.47
N ILE A 450 6.82 4.40 -7.66
CA ILE A 450 6.99 3.99 -6.27
C ILE A 450 6.40 2.60 -6.05
N GLU A 451 7.16 1.74 -5.38
CA GLU A 451 6.71 0.41 -5.00
C GLU A 451 5.58 0.49 -3.96
N ASP A 452 4.52 -0.29 -4.19
CA ASP A 452 3.46 -0.59 -3.21
C ASP A 452 4.02 -1.52 -2.11
N ALA A 453 4.85 -0.93 -1.25
CA ALA A 453 5.46 -1.57 -0.09
C ALA A 453 4.65 -1.28 1.18
N LEU A 454 4.42 -2.33 2.01
CA LEU A 454 3.59 -2.20 3.21
C LEU A 454 4.39 -1.71 4.42
N ASN A 455 5.57 -2.28 4.67
CA ASN A 455 6.35 -2.07 5.91
C ASN A 455 7.85 -1.88 5.66
N GLU A 456 8.29 -1.96 4.41
CA GLU A 456 9.69 -1.81 4.02
C GLU A 456 9.86 -0.53 3.21
N PRO A 457 11.05 0.10 3.23
CA PRO A 457 11.37 1.18 2.30
C PRO A 457 11.04 0.80 0.86
N PRO A 458 10.13 1.50 0.17
CA PRO A 458 9.78 1.20 -1.20
C PRO A 458 10.98 1.39 -2.12
N GLN A 459 11.02 0.57 -3.17
CA GLN A 459 11.80 0.87 -4.36
C GLN A 459 11.22 2.06 -5.10
N LEU A 460 12.11 2.80 -5.76
CA LEU A 460 11.75 3.90 -6.66
C LEU A 460 12.26 3.58 -8.07
N ALA A 461 11.52 3.97 -9.10
CA ALA A 461 12.00 3.88 -10.48
C ALA A 461 11.78 5.17 -11.26
N PHE A 462 12.74 5.49 -12.12
CA PHE A 462 12.85 6.78 -12.80
C PHE A 462 12.94 6.62 -14.31
N GLU A 463 12.28 7.53 -15.04
CA GLU A 463 12.37 7.64 -16.51
C GLU A 463 13.62 8.43 -16.96
N SER A 464 14.17 9.23 -16.07
CA SER A 464 15.35 10.08 -16.23
C SER A 464 16.66 9.29 -16.12
N PRO A 465 17.75 9.81 -16.75
CA PRO A 465 19.09 9.26 -16.57
C PRO A 465 19.57 9.36 -15.11
N ASP A 466 20.67 8.69 -14.79
CA ASP A 466 21.27 8.79 -13.45
C ASP A 466 21.85 10.20 -13.23
N PRO A 467 21.45 10.91 -12.15
CA PRO A 467 21.98 12.25 -11.89
C PRO A 467 23.46 12.26 -11.51
N ASN A 468 24.05 11.13 -11.13
CA ASN A 468 25.44 11.05 -10.67
C ASN A 468 26.46 10.91 -11.82
N GLU A 469 26.02 10.88 -13.08
CA GLU A 469 26.91 11.00 -14.24
C GLU A 469 27.37 12.45 -14.45
N GLY A 470 28.21 12.97 -13.55
CA GLY A 470 29.06 14.15 -13.84
C GLY A 470 28.99 15.37 -12.92
N GLN A 471 28.23 15.37 -11.81
CA GLN A 471 28.25 16.48 -10.83
C GLN A 471 28.15 15.99 -9.37
N GLU A 472 29.02 16.52 -8.50
CA GLU A 472 28.82 16.47 -7.05
C GLU A 472 27.70 17.46 -6.68
N ALA A 473 26.54 16.94 -6.29
CA ALA A 473 25.43 17.75 -5.84
C ALA A 473 25.55 18.00 -4.32
N ASN A 474 25.34 19.25 -3.89
CA ASN A 474 25.29 19.57 -2.46
C ASN A 474 24.02 18.97 -1.84
N PRO A 475 24.13 18.26 -0.71
CA PRO A 475 22.99 17.65 -0.05
C PRO A 475 21.96 18.71 0.35
N PRO A 476 20.67 18.33 0.46
CA PRO A 476 19.62 19.23 0.87
C PRO A 476 19.91 19.77 2.27
N TRP A 477 19.65 21.07 2.48
CA TRP A 477 19.58 21.57 3.84
C TRP A 477 18.32 21.00 4.48
N VAL A 478 18.51 20.31 5.60
CA VAL A 478 17.44 19.70 6.37
C VAL A 478 17.58 20.18 7.81
N PRO A 479 16.52 20.71 8.43
CA PRO A 479 16.57 21.24 9.78
C PRO A 479 16.94 20.15 10.78
N TYR A 480 17.84 20.50 11.69
CA TYR A 480 18.18 19.65 12.83
C TYR A 480 17.49 20.17 14.08
N ARG A 481 16.85 19.26 14.82
CA ARG A 481 16.19 19.59 16.08
C ARG A 481 17.24 19.79 17.18
N SER A 482 17.71 21.03 17.38
CA SER A 482 18.63 21.38 18.48
C SER A 482 18.03 21.05 19.85
N SER A 483 18.86 20.66 20.82
CA SER A 483 18.47 20.19 22.15
C SER A 483 18.12 21.30 23.16
N SER A 484 18.26 22.57 22.81
CA SER A 484 18.29 23.67 23.77
C SER A 484 17.03 24.52 23.73
N GLN A 485 15.93 23.99 24.28
CA GLN A 485 14.86 24.71 25.01
C GLN A 485 13.66 23.77 25.15
N HIS A 486 13.79 22.77 26.02
CA HIS A 486 12.60 22.26 26.69
C HIS A 486 12.07 23.40 27.56
N TYR A 487 11.04 24.12 27.09
CA TYR A 487 10.15 24.79 28.02
C TYR A 487 9.45 23.69 28.81
N GLN A 488 10.05 23.33 29.96
CA GLN A 488 9.26 22.85 31.08
C GLN A 488 8.26 23.96 31.36
N LEU A 489 7.04 23.84 30.84
CA LEU A 489 5.93 24.64 31.33
C LEU A 489 5.87 24.35 32.83
N GLN A 490 6.21 25.36 33.64
CA GLN A 490 6.14 25.38 35.10
C GLN A 490 4.69 25.32 35.61
N ASN A 491 3.82 24.54 34.98
CA ASN A 491 2.52 24.22 35.52
C ASN A 491 2.63 22.86 36.19
N GLY A 492 2.92 22.92 37.49
CA GLY A 492 3.17 21.78 38.35
C GLY A 492 2.05 20.73 38.34
N GLY A 493 2.47 19.49 38.61
CA GLY A 493 1.60 18.33 38.77
C GLY A 493 1.72 17.33 37.63
N PHE A 494 2.91 16.77 37.41
CA PHE A 494 3.03 15.49 36.73
C PHE A 494 3.69 14.50 37.68
N ASP A 495 2.96 13.44 38.01
CA ASP A 495 3.51 12.26 38.66
C ASP A 495 4.39 11.52 37.66
N ASP A 496 5.65 11.31 38.02
CA ASP A 496 6.66 10.55 37.27
C ASP A 496 6.29 9.06 37.05
N GLU A 497 5.09 8.62 37.41
CA GLU A 497 4.71 7.22 37.56
C GLU A 497 4.15 6.58 36.28
N TYR A 498 3.98 7.35 35.20
CA TYR A 498 3.54 6.84 33.88
C TYR A 498 4.62 6.92 32.79
N TRP A 499 5.89 7.08 33.16
CA TRP A 499 7.01 6.98 32.23
C TRP A 499 7.48 5.52 32.16
N SER A 500 7.05 4.82 31.12
CA SER A 500 7.63 3.51 30.82
C SER A 500 9.06 3.73 30.30
N PRO A 501 10.10 3.03 30.82
CA PRO A 501 11.48 3.12 30.32
C PRO A 501 11.66 2.80 28.82
N TRP A 502 10.60 2.34 28.15
CA TRP A 502 10.54 1.99 26.74
C TRP A 502 10.13 3.16 25.81
N ASP A 503 9.68 4.31 26.34
CA ASP A 503 9.19 5.45 25.53
C ASP A 503 10.30 6.41 25.07
N ASN A 504 11.51 6.29 25.65
CA ASN A 504 12.67 7.13 25.29
C ASN A 504 13.17 6.94 23.84
N ASP A 505 12.73 5.89 23.13
CA ASP A 505 13.14 5.62 21.73
C ASP A 505 12.17 6.20 20.68
N LEU A 506 10.89 6.46 21.04
CA LEU A 506 9.93 7.13 20.16
C LEU A 506 10.03 8.66 20.23
N ASP A 507 10.75 9.17 21.23
CA ASP A 507 10.84 10.60 21.54
C ASP A 507 11.64 11.44 20.54
N ASP A 508 12.30 10.82 19.57
CA ASP A 508 13.20 11.47 18.60
C ASP A 508 12.73 11.38 17.13
N GLU A 509 11.51 10.91 16.86
CA GLU A 509 10.98 10.72 15.48
C GLU A 509 9.84 11.70 15.17
N TYR A 510 10.18 12.79 14.48
CA TYR A 510 9.20 13.80 14.06
C TYR A 510 9.21 14.03 12.55
N LEU A 511 8.04 14.36 12.02
CA LEU A 511 7.90 15.05 10.75
C LEU A 511 8.15 16.54 10.97
N TYR A 512 8.67 17.20 9.95
CA TYR A 512 9.01 18.62 9.99
C TYR A 512 8.28 19.37 8.90
N SER A 513 7.81 20.56 9.25
CA SER A 513 7.40 21.57 8.29
C SER A 513 7.62 22.97 8.86
N SER A 514 7.79 23.94 7.97
CA SER A 514 7.88 25.34 8.35
C SER A 514 7.39 26.25 7.24
N ALA A 515 6.99 27.47 7.62
CA ALA A 515 6.58 28.49 6.66
C ALA A 515 6.84 29.89 7.20
N PRO A 516 7.28 30.84 6.34
CA PRO A 516 7.41 32.24 6.73
C PRO A 516 6.04 32.84 7.02
N LEU A 517 5.94 33.69 8.04
CA LEU A 517 4.66 34.32 8.42
C LEU A 517 4.51 35.74 7.88
N CYS A 518 5.61 36.34 7.44
CA CYS A 518 5.58 37.65 6.80
C CYS A 518 4.80 37.59 5.48
N GLY A 519 3.89 38.55 5.27
CA GLY A 519 3.10 38.66 4.04
C GLY A 519 1.90 37.72 3.94
N VAL A 520 1.61 36.95 4.99
CA VAL A 520 0.38 36.15 5.07
C VAL A 520 -0.83 37.09 5.18
N ILE A 521 -1.78 36.92 4.26
CA ILE A 521 -3.01 37.71 4.22
C ILE A 521 -4.26 36.88 4.56
N LYS A 522 -4.21 35.57 4.30
CA LYS A 522 -5.28 34.63 4.63
C LYS A 522 -4.72 33.30 5.10
N LEU A 523 -5.51 32.54 5.84
CA LEU A 523 -5.17 31.18 6.23
C LEU A 523 -6.39 30.28 6.27
N SER A 524 -6.14 28.97 6.18
CA SER A 524 -7.13 27.92 6.47
C SER A 524 -6.52 26.96 7.48
N PHE A 525 -7.27 26.61 8.52
CA PHE A 525 -6.86 25.55 9.44
C PHE A 525 -7.19 24.19 8.80
N CYS A 526 -6.38 23.17 9.10
CA CYS A 526 -6.67 21.80 8.77
C CYS A 526 -7.09 21.09 10.05
N ARG A 527 -8.36 20.65 10.14
CA ARG A 527 -8.90 20.01 11.34
C ARG A 527 -9.24 18.54 11.12
N GLY A 528 -8.86 17.69 12.07
CA GLY A 528 -9.13 16.26 11.98
C GLY A 528 -8.90 15.54 13.29
N GLU A 529 -8.88 14.22 13.23
CA GLU A 529 -8.64 13.38 14.40
C GLU A 529 -7.15 13.25 14.69
N ALA A 530 -6.76 13.42 15.95
CA ALA A 530 -5.42 13.12 16.45
C ALA A 530 -5.53 12.31 17.75
N ASP A 531 -4.95 11.11 17.77
CA ASP A 531 -4.99 10.18 18.92
C ASP A 531 -6.41 9.94 19.48
N GLY A 532 -7.38 9.71 18.59
CA GLY A 532 -8.80 9.52 18.96
C GLY A 532 -9.53 10.79 19.41
N ILE A 533 -8.86 11.95 19.40
CA ILE A 533 -9.46 13.26 19.72
C ILE A 533 -9.91 13.93 18.41
N PRO A 534 -11.23 14.10 18.19
CA PRO A 534 -11.73 14.78 17.00
C PRO A 534 -11.43 16.29 17.04
N ASP A 535 -11.52 16.94 15.88
CA ASP A 535 -11.42 18.39 15.69
C ASP A 535 -10.10 19.06 16.16
N CYS A 536 -9.02 18.27 16.28
CA CYS A 536 -7.68 18.81 16.50
C CYS A 536 -7.18 19.59 15.27
N VAL A 537 -6.42 20.67 15.49
CA VAL A 537 -5.76 21.43 14.42
C VAL A 537 -4.47 20.71 14.03
N LEU A 538 -4.51 20.00 12.91
CA LEU A 538 -3.40 19.19 12.41
C LEU A 538 -2.33 20.03 11.70
N GLY A 539 -2.74 21.18 11.15
CA GLY A 539 -1.87 22.08 10.39
C GLY A 539 -2.61 23.30 9.84
N MET A 540 -1.93 24.07 9.00
CA MET A 540 -2.43 25.31 8.40
C MET A 540 -1.98 25.44 6.94
N LEU A 541 -2.85 25.96 6.10
CA LEU A 541 -2.51 26.47 4.76
C LEU A 541 -2.50 28.00 4.81
N LEU A 542 -1.33 28.58 4.53
CA LEU A 542 -1.09 30.02 4.51
C LEU A 542 -1.18 30.55 3.08
N HIS A 543 -1.82 31.71 2.91
CA HIS A 543 -1.98 32.41 1.63
C HIS A 543 -1.31 33.78 1.70
N TYR A 544 -0.45 34.07 0.73
CA TYR A 544 0.35 35.28 0.68
C TYR A 544 -0.19 36.28 -0.33
N GLY A 545 0.15 37.56 -0.16
CA GLY A 545 -0.33 38.64 -1.02
C GLY A 545 0.09 38.54 -2.49
N ASP A 546 1.18 37.81 -2.77
CA ASP A 546 1.68 37.51 -4.12
C ASP A 546 0.95 36.33 -4.80
N GLY A 547 0.00 35.70 -4.10
CA GLY A 547 -0.76 34.54 -4.58
C GLY A 547 -0.10 33.19 -4.26
N CYS A 548 1.10 33.17 -3.67
CA CYS A 548 1.77 31.95 -3.25
C CYS A 548 1.03 31.32 -2.05
N LYS A 549 1.29 30.03 -1.82
CA LYS A 549 0.75 29.29 -0.67
C LYS A 549 1.81 28.46 0.03
N ARG A 550 1.73 28.30 1.34
CA ARG A 550 2.64 27.42 2.12
C ARG A 550 1.83 26.61 3.13
N ALA A 551 2.23 25.38 3.37
CA ALA A 551 1.59 24.48 4.31
C ALA A 551 2.53 24.19 5.49
N VAL A 552 1.97 24.10 6.68
CA VAL A 552 2.69 23.78 7.92
C VAL A 552 1.84 22.85 8.79
N GLY A 553 2.44 21.84 9.39
CA GLY A 553 1.78 20.72 10.07
C GLY A 553 1.37 19.59 9.11
N SER A 554 0.51 18.69 9.60
CA SER A 554 -0.06 17.56 8.86
C SER A 554 -1.27 18.02 8.02
N VAL A 555 -1.03 18.79 6.96
CA VAL A 555 -2.09 19.37 6.14
C VAL A 555 -2.72 18.36 5.19
N ARG A 556 -4.05 18.31 5.23
CA ARG A 556 -4.93 17.58 4.32
C ARG A 556 -5.89 18.53 3.62
N PRO A 557 -5.78 18.73 2.30
CA PRO A 557 -6.67 19.60 1.53
C PRO A 557 -8.17 19.29 1.69
N ASP A 558 -8.55 18.02 1.90
CA ASP A 558 -9.94 17.60 2.10
C ASP A 558 -10.52 17.97 3.48
N LEU A 559 -9.66 18.42 4.41
CA LEU A 559 -9.99 18.79 5.78
C LEU A 559 -9.69 20.27 6.09
N LEU A 560 -9.50 21.09 5.05
CA LEU A 560 -9.29 22.53 5.23
C LEU A 560 -10.61 23.22 5.55
N ASP A 561 -10.59 24.01 6.60
CA ASP A 561 -11.66 24.93 6.96
C ASP A 561 -11.79 26.07 5.93
N PRO A 562 -12.91 26.81 5.95
CA PRO A 562 -13.05 28.02 5.16
C PRO A 562 -11.89 29.01 5.40
N VAL A 563 -11.47 29.66 4.32
CA VAL A 563 -10.40 30.65 4.35
C VAL A 563 -10.80 31.83 5.24
N VAL A 564 -9.89 32.22 6.14
CA VAL A 564 -10.04 33.36 7.06
C VAL A 564 -9.04 34.46 6.68
N GLU A 565 -9.52 35.70 6.59
CA GLU A 565 -8.67 36.88 6.41
C GLU A 565 -7.94 37.21 7.71
N VAL A 566 -6.63 37.47 7.63
CA VAL A 566 -5.80 37.81 8.80
C VAL A 566 -6.18 39.17 9.38
N GLY A 567 -6.58 40.13 8.52
CA GLY A 567 -7.02 41.47 8.93
C GLY A 567 -6.01 42.19 9.83
N ASP A 568 -6.50 42.85 10.88
CA ASP A 568 -5.69 43.58 11.86
C ASP A 568 -5.11 42.70 12.98
N SER A 569 -5.23 41.37 12.87
CA SER A 569 -4.72 40.44 13.90
C SER A 569 -3.20 40.57 14.06
N LYS A 570 -2.72 40.29 15.27
CA LYS A 570 -1.28 40.40 15.60
C LYS A 570 -0.50 39.10 15.37
N GLY A 571 -1.20 38.00 15.16
CA GLY A 571 -0.62 36.67 15.02
C GLY A 571 -1.68 35.59 15.00
N VAL A 572 -1.23 34.36 15.26
CA VAL A 572 -2.06 33.19 15.54
C VAL A 572 -1.74 32.66 16.94
N SER A 573 -2.77 32.28 17.69
CA SER A 573 -2.66 31.66 19.00
C SER A 573 -3.05 30.19 18.91
N PHE A 574 -2.31 29.30 19.57
CA PHE A 574 -2.57 27.85 19.67
C PHE A 574 -2.78 27.42 21.11
N ARG A 575 -3.75 26.54 21.35
CA ARG A 575 -3.96 25.87 22.64
C ARG A 575 -3.63 24.39 22.51
N LEU A 576 -2.73 23.92 23.36
CA LEU A 576 -2.31 22.52 23.41
C LEU A 576 -3.07 21.77 24.52
N ASN A 577 -3.32 20.49 24.32
CA ASN A 577 -3.77 19.61 25.39
C ASN A 577 -2.56 18.99 26.14
N LYS A 578 -2.84 18.13 27.13
CA LYS A 578 -1.80 17.46 27.94
C LYS A 578 -0.86 16.52 27.16
N TRP A 579 -1.24 16.14 25.93
CA TRP A 579 -0.42 15.33 25.02
C TRP A 579 0.27 16.18 23.96
N ASN A 580 0.27 17.51 24.10
CA ASN A 580 0.81 18.48 23.16
C ASN A 580 0.19 18.38 21.75
N ASN A 581 -1.09 17.99 21.64
CA ASN A 581 -1.85 18.16 20.40
C ASN A 581 -2.53 19.53 20.40
N VAL A 582 -2.56 20.21 19.25
CA VAL A 582 -3.27 21.49 19.11
C VAL A 582 -4.76 21.22 19.05
N VAL A 583 -5.48 21.59 20.11
CA VAL A 583 -6.94 21.41 20.18
C VAL A 583 -7.68 22.65 19.71
N GLU A 584 -7.07 23.83 19.78
CA GLU A 584 -7.66 25.06 19.28
C GLU A 584 -6.59 25.98 18.67
N ALA A 585 -7.00 26.74 17.65
CA ALA A 585 -6.21 27.79 17.05
C ALA A 585 -7.11 28.95 16.62
N THR A 586 -6.66 30.18 16.83
CA THR A 586 -7.42 31.40 16.49
C THR A 586 -6.50 32.56 16.16
N LEU A 587 -7.02 33.56 15.44
CA LEU A 587 -6.30 34.82 15.21
C LEU A 587 -6.14 35.60 16.53
N SER A 588 -4.95 36.13 16.77
CA SER A 588 -4.61 36.81 18.03
C SER A 588 -5.05 38.29 18.02
N THR A 589 -5.83 38.71 19.03
CA THR A 589 -6.38 40.09 19.16
C THR A 589 -5.91 40.91 20.39
N LEU A 590 -4.99 40.39 21.24
CA LEU A 590 -4.57 40.89 22.61
C LEU A 590 -5.65 40.61 23.70
N ASP A 591 -5.41 40.29 24.99
CA ASP A 591 -4.29 40.25 25.97
C ASP A 591 -3.73 38.83 26.25
N GLN A 592 -2.76 38.68 27.19
CA GLN A 592 -2.26 37.37 27.69
C GLN A 592 -3.43 36.49 28.17
N VAL A 593 -3.57 35.31 27.56
CA VAL A 593 -4.49 34.26 28.03
C VAL A 593 -3.60 33.08 28.40
N ASP A 594 -3.64 32.67 29.66
CA ASP A 594 -2.87 31.52 30.15
C ASP A 594 -3.18 30.26 29.32
N GLY A 595 -2.13 29.49 29.03
CA GLY A 595 -2.24 28.23 28.28
C GLY A 595 -2.26 28.34 26.75
N TRP A 596 -2.03 29.53 26.19
CA TRP A 596 -1.93 29.73 24.73
C TRP A 596 -0.51 30.07 24.27
N ILE A 597 -0.05 29.42 23.20
CA ILE A 597 1.17 29.77 22.46
C ILE A 597 0.83 30.81 21.41
N LYS A 598 1.48 31.98 21.44
CA LYS A 598 1.26 33.07 20.49
C LYS A 598 2.39 33.15 19.49
N VAL A 599 2.05 33.27 18.21
CA VAL A 599 2.99 33.36 17.11
C VAL A 599 2.66 34.61 16.28
N PRO A 600 3.55 35.62 16.23
CA PRO A 600 3.29 36.85 15.48
C PRO A 600 3.35 36.63 13.96
N TRP A 601 2.77 37.54 13.18
CA TRP A 601 2.86 37.53 11.69
C TRP A 601 4.23 37.98 11.14
N SER A 602 5.30 37.61 11.83
CA SER A 602 6.70 37.86 11.46
C SER A 602 7.51 36.59 11.66
N GLY A 603 8.74 36.52 11.16
CA GLY A 603 9.57 35.31 11.30
C GLY A 603 8.98 34.08 10.60
N THR A 604 9.27 32.91 11.17
CA THR A 604 8.93 31.58 10.63
C THR A 604 8.20 30.75 11.67
N LEU A 605 7.06 30.18 11.28
CA LEU A 605 6.39 29.13 12.06
C LEU A 605 7.06 27.80 11.77
N VAL A 606 7.47 27.09 12.82
CA VAL A 606 8.04 25.76 12.74
C VAL A 606 7.12 24.79 13.48
N TRP A 607 6.82 23.66 12.84
CA TRP A 607 5.93 22.64 13.37
C TRP A 607 6.57 21.27 13.23
N TRP A 608 6.91 20.69 14.38
CA TRP A 608 7.35 19.30 14.51
C TRP A 608 6.16 18.46 14.96
N PHE A 609 5.89 17.34 14.29
CA PHE A 609 4.72 16.53 14.63
C PHE A 609 4.93 15.05 14.37
N SER A 610 4.25 14.22 15.16
CA SER A 610 4.16 12.77 14.97
C SER A 610 2.68 12.36 15.01
N SER A 611 2.40 11.06 15.02
CA SER A 611 1.04 10.54 15.21
C SER A 611 0.48 10.80 16.61
N TYR A 612 1.31 11.18 17.59
CA TYR A 612 0.91 11.23 19.00
C TYR A 612 0.97 12.63 19.61
N ARG A 613 1.87 13.50 19.11
CA ARG A 613 2.09 14.84 19.66
C ARG A 613 2.71 15.79 18.66
N CYS A 614 2.66 17.08 18.95
CA CYS A 614 3.37 18.08 18.18
C CYS A 614 4.05 19.14 19.04
N GLU A 615 4.95 19.89 18.41
CA GLU A 615 5.61 21.05 18.98
C GLU A 615 5.60 22.19 17.98
N ILE A 616 5.22 23.35 18.47
CA ILE A 616 5.14 24.58 17.71
C ILE A 616 6.19 25.54 18.25
N SER A 617 7.03 26.07 17.36
CA SER A 617 8.00 27.10 17.68
C SER A 617 7.96 28.23 16.65
N HIS A 618 8.50 29.38 17.07
CA HIS A 618 8.62 30.58 16.26
C HIS A 618 10.09 30.97 16.17
N GLU A 619 10.59 31.15 14.96
CA GLU A 619 11.99 31.52 14.69
C GLU A 619 12.07 32.88 14.00
N GLY A 620 13.08 33.69 14.35
CA GLY A 620 13.38 34.94 13.63
C GLY A 620 12.44 36.11 13.93
N GLY A 621 11.87 36.19 15.13
CA GLY A 621 11.26 37.41 15.63
C GLY A 621 12.34 38.38 16.11
N ASP A 622 12.38 39.59 15.55
CA ASP A 622 13.14 40.69 16.15
C ASP A 622 12.72 40.83 17.62
N ASN A 623 13.70 40.77 18.52
CA ASN A 623 13.53 41.23 19.90
C ASN A 623 13.19 42.72 19.85
N TYR A 624 11.90 43.06 19.85
CA TYR A 624 11.44 44.42 20.11
C TYR A 624 11.18 44.62 21.59
#